data_AF-A0A834XKY8-F1
#
_entry.id   AF-A0A834XKY8-F1
#
_cell.length_a   1.000
_cell.length_b   1.000
_cell.length_c   1.000
_cell.angle_alpha   90.00
_cell.angle_beta   90.00
_cell.angle_gamma   90.00
#
_symmetry.space_group_name_H-M   'P 1'
#
loop_
_entity.id
_entity.type
_entity.pdbx_description
1 polymer ?
#
loop_
_entity_poly.entity_id
_entity_poly.type
_entity_poly.pdbx_seq_one_letter_code
_entity_poly.pdbx_strand_id
1 'polypeptide(L)'
;MTSISATKNINNIIYIYDLPYLVRLQLCKILNNNNKWMELAGTWMQYDTLTIKKISKDANPTDVLLTKWEYLNHKIDELFVLLSRMQHYQAMEILKPFVHHKYHALLNNGEANFFNLNNNNNNTDESNDNKKDSKIGTQNFHQVSTNKCQTFAKVPAVKQQQQQ
;
A
#
# COMPACT_ATOMS: atom_id res chain seq x y z
N MET A 1 -23.82 -33.83 -18.95
CA MET A 1 -24.16 -34.22 -17.56
C MET A 1 -22.88 -34.20 -16.74
N THR A 2 -22.99 -33.71 -15.50
CA THR A 2 -21.96 -33.37 -14.48
C THR A 2 -21.42 -31.93 -14.55
N SER A 3 -21.35 -31.15 -13.47
CA SER A 3 -22.08 -31.11 -12.20
C SER A 3 -22.09 -29.64 -11.76
N ILE A 4 -23.20 -29.21 -11.16
CA ILE A 4 -23.42 -27.89 -10.59
C ILE A 4 -22.41 -27.70 -9.45
N SER A 5 -21.39 -26.89 -9.67
CA SER A 5 -20.48 -26.45 -8.60
C SER A 5 -21.29 -25.62 -7.61
N ALA A 6 -21.41 -26.13 -6.39
CA ALA A 6 -22.10 -25.46 -5.29
C ALA A 6 -21.56 -24.03 -5.09
N THR A 7 -22.31 -23.04 -5.59
CA THR A 7 -22.10 -21.65 -5.19
C THR A 7 -22.57 -21.54 -3.75
N LYS A 8 -21.63 -21.71 -2.80
CA LYS A 8 -21.86 -21.33 -1.41
C LYS A 8 -22.38 -19.90 -1.43
N ASN A 9 -23.60 -19.69 -0.93
CA ASN A 9 -24.22 -18.37 -0.92
C ASN A 9 -23.24 -17.42 -0.23
N ILE A 10 -22.88 -16.33 -0.92
CA ILE A 10 -21.89 -15.34 -0.44
C ILE A 10 -22.27 -14.83 0.97
N ASN A 11 -23.57 -14.79 1.26
CA ASN A 11 -24.13 -14.40 2.55
C ASN A 11 -23.75 -15.33 3.72
N ASN A 12 -23.22 -16.53 3.43
CA ASN A 12 -22.81 -17.53 4.44
C ASN A 12 -21.29 -17.69 4.55
N ILE A 13 -20.51 -16.80 3.92
CA ILE A 13 -19.05 -16.82 3.98
C ILE A 13 -18.63 -15.93 5.16
N ILE A 14 -18.32 -16.57 6.30
CA ILE A 14 -18.01 -15.89 7.57
C ILE A 14 -16.53 -16.03 7.92
N TYR A 15 -15.96 -17.22 7.67
CA TYR A 15 -14.61 -17.60 8.07
C TYR A 15 -13.62 -17.52 6.92
N ILE A 16 -12.33 -17.43 7.24
CA ILE A 16 -11.26 -17.29 6.26
C ILE A 16 -11.12 -18.54 5.37
N TYR A 17 -11.29 -19.73 5.94
CA TYR A 17 -11.27 -20.97 5.17
C TYR A 17 -12.44 -21.10 4.18
N ASP A 18 -13.48 -20.27 4.33
CA ASP A 18 -14.63 -20.24 3.42
C ASP A 18 -14.44 -19.27 2.24
N LEU A 19 -13.33 -18.52 2.20
CA LEU A 19 -13.06 -17.59 1.11
C LEU A 19 -12.94 -18.31 -0.23
N PRO A 20 -13.60 -17.80 -1.30
CA PRO A 20 -13.44 -18.37 -2.63
C PRO A 20 -11.98 -18.33 -3.07
N TYR A 21 -11.53 -19.40 -3.75
CA TYR A 21 -10.13 -19.54 -4.17
C TYR A 21 -9.60 -18.32 -4.92
N LEU A 22 -10.37 -17.77 -5.86
CA LEU A 22 -9.95 -16.60 -6.66
C LEU A 22 -9.75 -15.35 -5.79
N VAL A 23 -10.63 -15.14 -4.81
CA VAL A 23 -10.57 -14.02 -3.86
C VAL A 23 -9.32 -14.15 -3.00
N ARG A 24 -9.09 -15.35 -2.45
CA ARG A 24 -7.90 -15.66 -1.66
C ARG A 24 -6.62 -15.46 -2.47
N LEU A 25 -6.57 -15.93 -3.71
CA LEU A 25 -5.43 -15.75 -4.61
C LEU A 25 -5.14 -14.26 -4.88
N GLN A 26 -6.16 -13.45 -5.13
CA GLN A 26 -5.99 -12.01 -5.31
C GLN A 26 -5.48 -11.32 -4.03
N LEU A 27 -6.03 -11.69 -2.88
CA LEU A 27 -5.57 -11.18 -1.59
C LEU A 27 -4.09 -11.51 -1.35
N CYS A 28 -3.67 -12.75 -1.62
CA CYS A 28 -2.27 -13.17 -1.56
C CYS A 28 -1.38 -12.32 -2.46
N LYS A 29 -1.80 -12.06 -3.71
CA LYS A 29 -1.02 -11.23 -4.64
C LYS A 29 -0.80 -9.81 -4.11
N ILE A 30 -1.82 -9.18 -3.54
CA ILE A 30 -1.71 -7.83 -2.99
C ILE A 30 -0.80 -7.79 -1.77
N LEU A 31 -0.97 -8.70 -0.81
CA LEU A 31 -0.22 -8.67 0.45
C LEU A 31 1.22 -9.19 0.31
N ASN A 32 1.48 -10.07 -0.65
CA ASN A 32 2.84 -10.46 -0.99
C ASN A 32 3.62 -9.31 -1.63
N ASN A 33 2.94 -8.37 -2.28
CA ASN A 33 3.59 -7.17 -2.81
C ASN A 33 4.16 -6.32 -1.67
N ASN A 34 5.41 -5.85 -1.82
CA ASN A 34 6.13 -5.07 -0.81
C ASN A 34 6.19 -5.70 0.59
N ASN A 35 6.07 -7.03 0.70
CA ASN A 35 6.11 -7.78 1.96
C ASN A 35 5.10 -7.31 3.02
N LYS A 36 3.95 -6.78 2.60
CA LYS A 36 2.92 -6.27 3.52
C LYS A 36 2.32 -7.34 4.42
N TRP A 37 2.34 -8.60 3.98
CA TRP A 37 2.03 -9.74 4.81
C TRP A 37 2.88 -9.84 6.10
N MET A 38 4.13 -9.34 6.11
CA MET A 38 4.98 -9.37 7.31
C MET A 38 4.48 -8.40 8.37
N GLU A 39 4.09 -7.19 7.96
CA GLU A 39 3.50 -6.18 8.84
C GLU A 39 2.17 -6.70 9.41
N LEU A 40 1.34 -7.33 8.56
CA LEU A 40 0.12 -7.99 9.01
C LEU A 40 0.40 -9.08 10.06
N ALA A 41 1.36 -9.97 9.77
CA ALA A 41 1.70 -11.08 10.65
C ALA A 41 2.27 -10.62 12.00
N GLY A 42 3.23 -9.69 11.98
CA GLY A 42 3.96 -9.29 13.18
C GLY A 42 3.26 -8.23 14.01
N THR A 43 2.73 -7.18 13.38
CA THR A 43 2.17 -6.03 14.10
C THR A 43 0.70 -6.23 14.46
N TRP A 44 -0.06 -6.93 13.62
CA TRP A 44 -1.51 -7.01 13.75
C TRP A 44 -2.01 -8.38 14.21
N MET A 45 -1.39 -9.45 13.73
CA MET A 45 -1.68 -10.82 14.16
C MET A 45 -0.78 -11.31 15.31
N GLN A 46 0.24 -10.53 15.69
CA GLN A 46 1.15 -10.81 16.81
C GLN A 46 1.89 -12.15 16.71
N TYR A 47 2.20 -12.61 15.49
CA TYR A 47 3.08 -13.76 15.30
C TYR A 47 4.52 -13.42 15.67
N ASP A 48 5.22 -14.40 16.25
CA ASP A 48 6.61 -14.25 16.63
C ASP A 48 7.55 -14.17 15.41
N THR A 49 8.72 -13.59 15.60
CA THR A 49 9.70 -13.35 14.54
C THR A 49 10.23 -14.66 13.93
N LEU A 50 10.28 -15.76 14.69
CA LEU A 50 10.73 -17.06 14.17
C LEU A 50 9.65 -17.66 13.25
N THR A 51 8.38 -17.54 13.61
CA THR A 51 7.25 -17.94 12.78
C THR A 51 7.20 -17.13 11.49
N ILE A 52 7.35 -15.80 11.57
CA ILE A 52 7.40 -14.94 10.37
C ILE A 52 8.56 -15.34 9.46
N LYS A 53 9.76 -15.58 10.02
CA LYS A 53 10.94 -16.03 9.27
C LYS A 53 10.75 -17.44 8.67
N LYS A 54 9.93 -18.29 9.28
CA LYS A 54 9.58 -19.60 8.72
C LYS A 54 8.67 -19.43 7.51
N ILE A 55 7.62 -18.62 7.63
CA ILE A 55 6.66 -18.33 6.57
C ILE A 55 7.33 -17.63 5.37
N SER A 56 8.33 -16.79 5.61
CA SER A 56 9.04 -16.08 4.54
C SER A 56 9.82 -16.99 3.58
N LYS A 57 10.00 -18.27 3.91
CA LYS A 57 10.66 -19.26 3.05
C LYS A 57 9.71 -19.93 2.07
N ASP A 58 8.40 -19.77 2.28
CA ASP A 58 7.38 -20.35 1.41
C ASP A 58 7.19 -19.51 0.14
N ALA A 59 6.76 -20.16 -0.95
CA ALA A 59 6.54 -19.50 -2.24
C ALA A 59 5.38 -18.48 -2.19
N ASN A 60 4.39 -18.72 -1.31
CA ASN A 60 3.28 -17.82 -1.07
C ASN A 60 3.10 -17.60 0.44
N PRO A 61 3.83 -16.64 1.03
CA PRO A 61 3.85 -16.46 2.47
C PRO A 61 2.48 -16.00 3.01
N THR A 62 1.73 -15.18 2.27
CA THR A 62 0.37 -14.78 2.67
C THR A 62 -0.57 -15.98 2.75
N ASP A 63 -0.51 -16.92 1.80
CA ASP A 63 -1.39 -18.10 1.84
C ASP A 63 -1.10 -18.97 3.07
N VAL A 64 0.18 -19.21 3.37
CA VAL A 64 0.58 -19.95 4.58
C VAL A 64 0.18 -19.20 5.86
N LEU A 65 0.30 -17.88 5.88
CA LEU A 65 -0.15 -17.03 6.99
C LEU A 65 -1.67 -17.17 7.21
N LEU A 66 -2.47 -17.03 6.15
CA LEU A 66 -3.92 -17.15 6.23
C LEU A 66 -4.35 -18.57 6.63
N THR A 67 -3.66 -19.60 6.13
CA THR A 67 -3.87 -20.99 6.56
C THR A 67 -3.53 -21.19 8.03
N LYS A 68 -2.49 -20.54 8.56
CA LYS A 68 -2.20 -20.59 10.00
C LYS A 68 -3.27 -19.89 10.82
N TRP A 69 -3.80 -18.79 10.31
CA TRP A 69 -4.78 -17.97 11.01
C TRP A 69 -6.17 -18.60 10.96
N GLU A 70 -6.55 -19.28 9.87
CA GLU A 70 -7.85 -19.96 9.76
C GLU A 70 -8.00 -21.14 10.74
N TYR A 71 -6.90 -21.80 11.17
CA TYR A 71 -6.94 -22.83 12.22
C TYR A 71 -7.47 -22.31 13.57
N LEU A 72 -7.40 -21.00 13.80
CA LEU A 72 -7.95 -20.34 14.98
C LEU A 72 -9.42 -19.91 14.79
N ASN A 73 -10.05 -20.30 13.67
CA ASN A 73 -11.42 -19.94 13.29
C ASN A 73 -11.66 -18.43 13.18
N HIS A 74 -10.65 -17.69 12.73
CA HIS A 74 -10.77 -16.25 12.50
C HIS A 74 -11.76 -15.90 11.38
N LYS A 75 -12.42 -14.75 11.55
CA LYS A 75 -13.47 -14.26 10.64
C LYS A 75 -12.91 -13.30 9.61
N ILE A 76 -13.60 -13.19 8.47
CA ILE A 76 -13.22 -12.24 7.41
C ILE A 76 -13.38 -10.79 7.90
N ASP A 77 -14.38 -10.52 8.74
CA ASP A 77 -14.56 -9.21 9.37
C ASP A 77 -13.33 -8.80 10.20
N GLU A 78 -12.71 -9.74 10.92
CA GLU A 78 -11.49 -9.48 11.70
C GLU A 78 -10.34 -9.11 10.76
N LEU A 79 -10.16 -9.87 9.68
CA LEU A 79 -9.14 -9.59 8.66
C LEU A 79 -9.33 -8.18 8.09
N PHE A 80 -10.57 -7.84 7.76
CA PHE A 80 -10.94 -6.56 7.18
C PHE A 80 -10.61 -5.38 8.10
N VAL A 81 -10.84 -5.52 9.40
CA VAL A 81 -10.45 -4.51 10.40
C VAL A 81 -8.93 -4.37 10.48
N LEU A 82 -8.17 -5.48 10.46
CA LEU A 82 -6.70 -5.40 10.47
C LEU A 82 -6.18 -4.70 9.21
N LEU A 83 -6.73 -5.02 8.04
CA LEU A 83 -6.37 -4.38 6.77
C LEU A 83 -6.70 -2.89 6.76
N SER A 84 -7.82 -2.48 7.37
CA SER A 84 -8.18 -1.06 7.54
C SER A 84 -7.15 -0.31 8.41
N ARG A 85 -6.70 -0.93 9.50
CA ARG A 85 -5.69 -0.33 10.38
C ARG A 85 -4.33 -0.19 9.69
N MET A 86 -3.99 -1.12 8.79
CA MET A 86 -2.84 -1.02 7.89
C MET A 86 -3.05 -0.07 6.70
N GLN A 87 -4.24 0.50 6.54
CA GLN A 87 -4.63 1.33 5.40
C GLN A 87 -4.49 0.62 4.04
N HIS A 88 -4.69 -0.71 4.01
CA HIS A 88 -4.63 -1.53 2.79
C HIS A 88 -5.97 -1.63 2.06
N TYR A 89 -6.46 -0.49 1.57
CA TYR A 89 -7.79 -0.40 0.94
C TYR A 89 -7.96 -1.28 -0.31
N GLN A 90 -6.89 -1.49 -1.10
CA GLN A 90 -6.96 -2.41 -2.25
C GLN A 90 -7.29 -3.86 -1.84
N ALA A 91 -6.75 -4.32 -0.71
CA ALA A 91 -7.05 -5.64 -0.16
C ALA A 91 -8.47 -5.68 0.44
N MET A 92 -8.90 -4.58 1.06
CA MET A 92 -10.26 -4.45 1.60
C MET A 92 -11.32 -4.49 0.50
N GLU A 93 -11.11 -3.85 -0.65
CA GLU A 93 -12.07 -3.88 -1.77
C GLU A 93 -12.38 -5.31 -2.25
N ILE A 94 -11.38 -6.19 -2.28
CA ILE A 94 -11.59 -7.62 -2.62
C ILE A 94 -12.44 -8.35 -1.58
N LEU A 95 -12.30 -7.99 -0.30
CA LEU A 95 -13.02 -8.62 0.80
C LEU A 95 -14.39 -8.01 1.07
N LYS A 96 -14.66 -6.81 0.54
CA LYS A 96 -15.90 -6.05 0.72
C LYS A 96 -17.18 -6.86 0.50
N PRO A 97 -17.29 -7.74 -0.52
CA PRO A 97 -18.52 -8.52 -0.74
C PRO A 97 -18.80 -9.57 0.35
N PHE A 98 -17.79 -9.93 1.16
CA PHE A 98 -17.85 -11.01 2.15
C PHE A 98 -17.90 -10.50 3.59
N VAL A 99 -17.90 -9.19 3.79
CA VAL A 99 -17.92 -8.57 5.13
C VAL A 99 -19.25 -7.89 5.38
N HIS A 100 -19.63 -7.82 6.66
CA HIS A 100 -20.87 -7.17 7.04
C HIS A 100 -20.84 -5.68 6.67
N HIS A 101 -21.95 -5.16 6.15
CA HIS A 101 -22.09 -3.76 5.69
C HIS A 101 -21.68 -2.70 6.74
N LYS A 102 -21.71 -3.04 8.03
CA LYS A 102 -21.30 -2.15 9.14
C LYS A 102 -19.80 -1.81 9.09
N TYR A 103 -18.99 -2.68 8.47
CA TYR A 103 -17.56 -2.47 8.30
C TYR A 103 -17.22 -1.70 7.02
N HIS A 104 -18.15 -1.56 6.07
CA HIS A 104 -17.87 -0.88 4.80
C HIS A 104 -17.47 0.59 4.99
N ALA A 105 -17.93 1.24 6.07
CA ALA A 105 -17.53 2.59 6.43
C ALA A 105 -16.00 2.74 6.64
N LEU A 106 -15.29 1.66 6.98
CA LEU A 106 -13.83 1.67 7.17
C LEU A 106 -13.05 1.96 5.86
N LEU A 107 -13.68 1.81 4.69
CA LEU A 107 -13.07 2.19 3.41
C LEU A 107 -12.99 3.71 3.25
N ASN A 108 -13.96 4.45 3.78
CA ASN A 108 -14.05 5.91 3.63
C ASN A 108 -13.03 6.65 4.52
N ASN A 109 -12.57 6.02 5.60
CA ASN A 109 -11.55 6.59 6.48
C ASN A 109 -10.19 6.81 5.78
N GLY A 110 -9.97 6.13 4.64
CA GLY A 110 -8.78 6.37 3.81
C GLY A 110 -8.84 7.69 3.06
N GLU A 111 -9.97 8.00 2.45
CA GLU A 111 -10.12 9.18 1.59
C GLU A 111 -9.89 10.48 2.37
N ALA A 112 -10.42 10.58 3.59
CA ALA A 112 -10.18 11.73 4.47
C ALA A 112 -8.69 11.97 4.78
N ASN A 113 -7.89 10.90 4.87
CA ASN A 113 -6.45 11.01 5.12
C ASN A 113 -5.66 11.43 3.88
N PHE A 114 -6.07 11.01 2.68
CA PHE A 114 -5.45 11.45 1.42
C PHE A 114 -5.73 12.93 1.13
N PHE A 115 -6.96 13.41 1.36
CA PHE A 115 -7.30 14.83 1.17
C PHE A 115 -6.55 15.74 2.17
N ASN A 116 -6.41 15.33 3.43
CA ASN A 116 -5.68 16.11 4.43
C ASN A 116 -4.18 16.23 4.14
N LEU A 117 -3.56 15.21 3.54
CA LEU A 117 -2.14 15.27 3.17
C LEU A 117 -1.88 16.25 2.02
N ASN A 118 -2.85 16.44 1.13
CA ASN A 118 -2.71 17.30 -0.05
C ASN A 118 -2.94 18.80 0.23
N ASN A 119 -3.62 19.14 1.33
CA ASN A 119 -3.94 20.53 1.70
C ASN A 119 -2.88 21.24 2.56
N ASN A 120 -1.92 20.51 3.13
CA ASN A 120 -0.94 21.09 4.07
C ASN A 120 0.29 21.75 3.41
N ASN A 121 0.34 21.84 2.07
CA ASN A 121 1.50 22.39 1.35
C ASN A 121 1.34 23.86 0.87
N ASN A 122 0.26 24.56 1.23
CA ASN A 122 -0.01 25.91 0.71
C ASN A 122 -0.11 27.03 1.75
N ASN A 123 0.32 26.82 3.00
CA ASN A 123 0.29 27.87 4.03
C ASN A 123 1.66 28.05 4.70
N THR A 124 2.60 28.68 3.98
CA THR A 124 3.55 29.59 4.65
C THR A 124 2.91 30.96 4.66
N ASP A 125 2.32 31.29 5.80
CA ASP A 125 1.90 32.64 6.17
C ASP A 125 3.10 33.58 6.17
N GLU A 126 3.03 34.64 5.37
CA GLU A 126 3.70 35.90 5.72
C GLU A 126 2.65 37.02 5.57
N SER A 127 1.90 37.22 6.64
CA SER A 127 1.06 38.40 6.82
C SER A 127 1.95 39.59 7.18
N ASN A 128 1.92 40.64 6.38
CA ASN A 128 2.09 42.01 6.87
C ASN A 128 1.34 42.97 5.95
N ASP A 129 0.14 43.34 6.38
CA ASP A 129 -0.55 44.53 5.93
C ASP A 129 0.33 45.76 6.17
N ASN A 130 0.51 46.62 5.17
CA ASN A 130 0.56 48.08 5.31
C ASN A 130 0.52 48.79 3.94
N LYS A 131 -0.68 49.29 3.62
CA LYS A 131 -1.03 50.45 2.79
C LYS A 131 0.14 51.36 2.35
N LYS A 132 0.37 51.49 1.03
CA LYS A 132 0.64 52.78 0.35
C LYS A 132 0.69 52.64 -1.18
N ASP A 133 -0.12 53.45 -1.85
CA ASP A 133 0.01 53.77 -3.27
C ASP A 133 1.41 54.29 -3.60
N SER A 134 2.05 53.73 -4.63
CA SER A 134 2.87 54.48 -5.59
C SER A 134 3.32 53.61 -6.77
N LYS A 135 2.83 54.01 -7.95
CA LYS A 135 3.52 54.05 -9.25
C LYS A 135 4.14 52.75 -9.76
N ILE A 136 3.48 52.16 -10.76
CA ILE A 136 4.07 51.25 -11.74
C ILE A 136 5.19 51.99 -12.47
N GLY A 137 6.43 51.74 -12.07
CA GLY A 137 7.62 52.02 -12.85
C GLY A 137 7.95 50.80 -13.70
N THR A 138 7.42 50.73 -14.92
CA THR A 138 7.96 49.92 -16.00
C THR A 138 9.42 50.31 -16.16
N GLN A 139 10.41 49.48 -15.79
CA GLN A 139 11.71 49.26 -16.47
C GLN A 139 12.45 48.10 -15.76
N ASN A 140 12.64 46.98 -16.46
CA ASN A 140 13.90 46.24 -16.61
C ASN A 140 13.64 44.80 -17.05
N PHE A 141 13.44 44.67 -18.36
CA PHE A 141 13.77 43.47 -19.11
C PHE A 141 15.29 43.42 -19.32
N HIS A 142 15.80 42.24 -19.66
CA HIS A 142 17.21 41.77 -19.73
C HIS A 142 17.63 41.05 -18.44
N GLN A 143 18.05 39.78 -18.44
CA GLN A 143 18.85 39.09 -19.44
C GLN A 143 18.59 37.58 -19.34
N VAL A 144 18.34 36.94 -20.48
CA VAL A 144 18.35 35.48 -20.63
C VAL A 144 19.79 35.01 -20.54
N SER A 145 20.15 34.36 -19.43
CA SER A 145 21.41 33.63 -19.31
C SER A 145 21.19 32.18 -19.68
N THR A 146 21.61 31.84 -20.90
CA THR A 146 21.69 30.48 -21.43
C THR A 146 22.74 29.67 -20.67
N ASN A 147 22.33 28.65 -19.91
CA ASN A 147 23.27 27.65 -19.40
C ASN A 147 23.30 26.45 -20.36
N LYS A 148 24.38 26.38 -21.15
CA LYS A 148 24.71 25.21 -21.96
C LYS A 148 25.13 24.06 -21.05
N CYS A 149 24.48 22.91 -21.21
CA CYS A 149 24.88 21.63 -20.63
C CYS A 149 26.33 21.30 -21.00
N GLN A 150 27.16 21.06 -19.98
CA GLN A 150 28.53 20.59 -20.15
C GLN A 150 28.56 19.08 -20.38
N THR A 151 29.39 18.72 -21.34
CA THR A 151 29.62 17.39 -21.91
C THR A 151 30.33 16.43 -20.96
N PHE A 152 29.96 15.15 -21.09
CA PHE A 152 30.46 13.96 -20.41
C PHE A 152 32.00 13.84 -20.37
N ALA A 153 32.53 13.54 -19.18
CA ALA A 153 33.91 13.20 -18.93
C ALA A 153 34.24 11.74 -19.35
N LYS A 154 35.47 11.59 -19.81
CA LYS A 154 36.09 10.41 -20.42
C LYS A 154 36.44 9.35 -19.36
N VAL A 155 36.08 8.09 -19.61
CA VAL A 155 36.45 6.91 -18.80
C VAL A 155 37.94 6.56 -19.01
N PRO A 156 38.75 6.31 -17.96
CA PRO A 156 40.05 5.68 -18.10
C PRO A 156 39.98 4.14 -18.03
N ALA A 157 40.81 3.51 -18.84
CA ALA A 157 40.93 2.07 -19.06
C ALA A 157 41.50 1.32 -17.83
N VAL A 158 40.90 0.16 -17.55
CA VAL A 158 41.37 -0.83 -16.56
C VAL A 158 42.50 -1.65 -17.19
N LYS A 159 43.69 -1.64 -16.59
CA LYS A 159 44.77 -2.58 -16.90
C LYS A 159 44.54 -3.88 -16.12
N GLN A 160 44.46 -4.99 -16.86
CA GLN A 160 44.50 -6.34 -16.31
C GLN A 160 45.91 -6.63 -15.79
N GLN A 161 46.03 -7.11 -14.56
CA GLN A 161 47.23 -7.79 -14.07
C GLN A 161 46.90 -9.28 -13.95
N GLN A 162 47.61 -10.08 -14.73
CA GLN A 162 47.75 -11.52 -14.55
C GLN A 162 48.71 -11.75 -13.38
N GLN A 163 48.35 -12.63 -12.44
CA GLN A 163 49.32 -13.27 -11.55
C GLN A 163 49.38 -14.75 -11.93
N GLN A 164 50.61 -15.19 -12.21
CA GLN A 164 51.05 -16.57 -12.22
C GLN A 164 51.42 -16.99 -10.80
#